data_AF-A0A3C0EQZ1-F1
#
_entry.id   AF-A0A3C0EQZ1-F1
#
_cell.length_a   1.000
_cell.length_b   1.000
_cell.length_c   1.000
_cell.angle_alpha   90.00
_cell.angle_beta   90.00
_cell.angle_gamma   90.00
#
_symmetry.space_group_name_H-M   'P 1'
#
loop_
_entity.id
_entity.type
_entity.pdbx_description
1 polymer ?
#
loop_
_entity_poly.entity_id
_entity_poly.type
_entity_poly.pdbx_seq_one_letter_code
_entity_poly.pdbx_strand_id
1 'polypeptide(L)' 'MSAKTKQQDTAESIYISPNELSERWQCSRSSVDRIAQRSGMTRICLGEGRNGIVRYLRDEALAFESERTIKLKP' A
#
# COMPACT_ATOMS: atom_id res chain seq x y z
N MET A 1 14.08 22.72 9.30
CA MET A 1 13.65 21.31 9.17
C MET A 1 12.13 21.30 9.08
N SER A 2 11.58 21.54 7.88
CA SER A 2 10.12 21.68 7.70
C SER A 2 9.50 20.32 7.49
N ALA A 3 8.81 19.82 8.52
CA ALA A 3 7.93 18.66 8.41
C ALA A 3 6.78 19.00 7.45
N LYS A 4 6.73 18.33 6.30
CA LYS A 4 5.60 18.44 5.37
C LYS A 4 4.45 17.59 5.91
N THR A 5 3.49 18.25 6.54
CA THR A 5 2.17 17.69 6.87
C THR A 5 1.49 17.25 5.56
N LYS A 6 1.28 15.95 5.38
CA LYS A 6 0.49 15.40 4.27
C LYS A 6 -1.00 15.62 4.62
N GLN A 7 -1.64 16.51 3.87
CA GLN A 7 -3.08 16.75 3.96
C GLN A 7 -3.84 15.45 3.70
N GLN A 8 -4.58 15.00 4.71
CA GLN A 8 -5.60 13.96 4.64
C GLN A 8 -6.93 14.62 4.27
N ASP A 9 -7.21 14.78 2.97
CA ASP A 9 -8.56 15.11 2.50
C ASP A 9 -9.35 13.82 2.25
N THR A 10 -10.07 13.38 3.28
CA THR A 10 -11.51 13.01 3.34
C THR A 10 -12.26 12.34 2.17
N ALA A 11 -11.59 11.79 1.15
CA ALA A 11 -12.14 10.73 0.31
C ALA A 11 -11.09 9.62 0.25
N GLU A 12 -11.44 8.38 0.65
CA GLU A 12 -10.50 7.27 0.55
C GLU A 12 -10.05 7.12 -0.90
N SER A 13 -8.81 7.52 -1.18
CA SER A 13 -8.22 7.38 -2.51
C SER A 13 -8.30 5.92 -2.95
N ILE A 14 -8.81 5.70 -4.16
CA ILE A 14 -8.86 4.39 -4.85
C ILE A 14 -7.47 3.73 -4.89
N TYR A 15 -6.42 4.54 -4.84
CA TYR A 15 -5.03 4.10 -4.83
C TYR A 15 -4.41 4.20 -3.44
N ILE A 16 -3.51 3.26 -3.14
CA ILE A 16 -2.65 3.27 -1.97
C ILE A 16 -1.17 3.16 -2.38
N SER A 17 -0.30 3.92 -1.75
CA SER A 17 1.14 3.87 -2.04
C SER A 17 1.85 2.73 -1.30
N PRO A 18 3.00 2.24 -1.79
CA PRO A 18 3.81 1.25 -1.08
C PRO A 18 4.24 1.70 0.33
N ASN A 19 4.41 3.01 0.54
CA ASN A 19 4.80 3.54 1.86
C ASN A 19 3.62 3.50 2.84
N GLU A 20 2.41 3.82 2.40
CA GLU A 20 1.20 3.69 3.23
C GLU A 20 0.97 2.23 3.64
N LEU A 21 1.16 1.27 2.72
CA LEU A 21 1.10 -0.16 3.05
C LEU A 21 2.22 -0.59 4.00
N SER A 22 3.43 -0.05 3.82
CA SER A 22 4.59 -0.33 4.68
C SER A 22 4.31 0.12 6.12
N GLU A 23 3.76 1.32 6.29
CA GLU A 23 3.32 1.85 7.59
C GLU A 23 2.16 1.02 8.17
N ARG A 24 1.16 0.68 7.36
CA ARG A 24 -0.01 -0.09 7.79
C ARG A 24 0.33 -1.51 8.23
N TRP A 25 1.16 -2.21 7.46
CA TRP A 25 1.56 -3.60 7.73
C TRP A 25 2.79 -3.70 8.64
N GLN A 26 3.35 -2.56 9.08
CA GLN A 26 4.55 -2.50 9.91
C GLN A 26 5.71 -3.34 9.35
N CYS A 27 5.94 -3.22 8.03
CA CYS A 27 6.99 -3.96 7.33
C CYS A 27 7.77 -3.04 6.39
N SER A 28 8.90 -3.49 5.88
CA SER A 28 9.67 -2.70 4.90
C SER A 28 8.90 -2.54 3.59
N ARG A 29 9.16 -1.44 2.86
CA ARG A 29 8.67 -1.26 1.48
C ARG A 29 9.02 -2.43 0.55
N SER A 30 10.21 -3.01 0.69
CA SER A 30 10.61 -4.22 -0.05
C SER A 30 9.77 -5.45 0.29
N SER A 31 9.20 -5.52 1.50
CA SER A 31 8.27 -6.57 1.88
C SER A 31 6.90 -6.34 1.27
N VAL A 32 6.43 -5.09 1.20
CA VAL A 32 5.22 -4.72 0.46
C VAL A 32 5.33 -5.15 -1.01
N ASP A 33 6.42 -4.79 -1.69
CA ASP A 33 6.60 -5.13 -3.11
C ASP A 33 6.61 -6.66 -3.33
N ARG A 34 7.27 -7.43 -2.43
CA ARG A 34 7.26 -8.90 -2.47
C ARG A 34 5.88 -9.49 -2.21
N ILE A 35 5.13 -8.92 -1.27
CA ILE A 35 3.75 -9.34 -0.98
C ILE A 35 2.88 -9.10 -2.21
N ALA A 36 2.86 -7.87 -2.74
CA ALA A 36 2.07 -7.50 -3.90
C ALA A 36 2.38 -8.38 -5.12
N GLN A 37 3.65 -8.67 -5.38
CA GLN A 37 4.05 -9.58 -6.47
C GLN A 37 3.54 -11.01 -6.25
N ARG A 38 3.58 -11.51 -5.01
CA ARG A 38 3.15 -12.89 -4.68
C ARG A 38 1.64 -13.05 -4.59
N SER A 39 0.92 -12.00 -4.17
CA SER A 39 -0.54 -12.00 -4.08
C SER A 39 -1.22 -11.63 -5.39
N GLY A 40 -0.46 -11.17 -6.39
CA GLY A 40 -1.01 -10.76 -7.69
C GLY A 40 -1.73 -9.41 -7.65
N MET A 41 -1.39 -8.53 -6.72
CA MET A 41 -1.99 -7.19 -6.65
C MET A 41 -1.63 -6.37 -7.88
N THR A 42 -2.61 -5.59 -8.35
CA THR A 42 -2.50 -4.67 -9.47
C THR A 42 -1.53 -3.55 -9.13
N ARG A 43 -0.38 -3.54 -9.82
CA ARG A 43 0.65 -2.51 -9.70
C ARG A 43 0.48 -1.47 -10.80
N ILE A 44 0.17 -0.24 -10.40
CA ILE A 44 0.05 0.91 -11.30
C ILE A 44 1.38 1.67 -11.27
N CYS A 45 2.06 1.70 -12.42
CA CYS A 45 3.30 2.44 -12.62
C CYS A 45 3.01 3.74 -13.38
N LEU A 46 3.12 4.88 -12.70
CA LEU A 46 2.90 6.20 -13.29
C LEU A 46 4.23 6.91 -13.52
N GLY A 47 4.47 7.34 -14.76
CA GLY A 47 5.71 8.01 -15.16
C GLY A 47 6.86 7.06 -15.50
N GLU A 48 7.98 7.65 -15.92
CA GLU A 48 9.14 6.94 -16.47
C GLU A 48 10.44 7.25 -15.69
N GLY A 49 11.38 6.31 -15.71
CA GLY A 49 12.71 6.48 -15.13
C GLY A 49 12.72 6.72 -13.61
N ARG A 50 13.61 7.60 -13.16
CA ARG A 50 13.86 7.89 -11.72
C ARG A 50 12.64 8.49 -10.99
N ASN A 51 11.71 9.08 -11.74
CA ASN A 51 10.50 9.73 -11.20
C ASN A 51 9.27 8.82 -11.26
N GLY A 52 9.44 7.54 -11.63
CA GLY A 52 8.34 6.57 -11.64
C GLY A 52 7.71 6.42 -10.27
N ILE A 53 6.39 6.50 -10.23
CA ILE A 53 5.57 6.35 -9.02
C ILE A 53 4.84 5.02 -9.10
N VAL A 54 4.89 4.25 -8.02
CA VAL A 54 4.11 3.03 -7.88
C VAL A 54 2.89 3.28 -6.99
N ARG A 55 1.74 2.76 -7.41
CA ARG A 55 0.50 2.69 -6.66
C ARG A 55 -0.09 1.29 -6.76
N TYR A 56 -0.88 0.92 -5.76
CA TYR A 56 -1.69 -0.29 -5.75
C TYR A 56 -3.16 0.09 -5.62
N LEU A 57 -4.07 -0.80 -6.03
CA LEU A 57 -5.49 -0.62 -5.75
C LEU A 57 -5.73 -0.82 -4.25
N ARG A 58 -6.42 0.15 -3.62
CA ARG A 58 -6.75 0.11 -2.19
C ARG A 58 -7.61 -1.12 -1.87
N ASP A 59 -8.62 -1.39 -2.69
CA ASP A 59 -9.56 -2.48 -2.46
C ASP A 59 -8.88 -3.85 -2.45
N GLU A 60 -7.90 -4.08 -3.33
CA GLU A 60 -7.13 -5.33 -3.34
C GLU A 60 -6.25 -5.47 -2.10
N ALA A 61 -5.69 -4.37 -1.58
CA ALA A 61 -4.92 -4.40 -0.34
C ALA A 61 -5.81 -4.76 0.86
N LEU A 62 -7.02 -4.19 0.92
CA LEU A 62 -8.00 -4.49 1.96
C LEU A 62 -8.51 -5.93 1.85
N ALA A 63 -8.72 -6.44 0.63
CA ALA A 63 -9.08 -7.83 0.39
C ALA A 63 -7.96 -8.78 0.87
N PHE A 64 -6.70 -8.48 0.53
CA PHE A 64 -5.54 -9.25 0.97
C PHE A 64 -5.43 -9.34 2.51
N GLU A 65 -5.66 -8.23 3.21
CA GLU A 65 -5.72 -8.18 4.68
C GLU A 65 -6.87 -9.03 5.21
N SER A 66 -8.06 -8.90 4.63
CA SER A 66 -9.27 -9.60 5.07
C SER A 66 -9.12 -11.12 4.94
N GLU A 67 -8.55 -11.60 3.83
CA GLU A 67 -8.27 -13.03 3.59
C GLU A 67 -7.31 -13.65 4.62
N ARG A 68 -6.41 -12.85 5.19
CA ARG A 68 -5.36 -13.30 6.13
C ARG A 68 -5.66 -12.96 7.57
N THR A 69 -6.76 -12.26 7.82
CA THR A 69 -7.22 -11.95 9.16
C THR A 69 -7.87 -13.20 9.75
N ILE A 70 -7.19 -13.82 10.71
CA ILE A 70 -7.73 -14.94 11.48
C ILE A 70 -8.23 -14.44 12.84
N LYS A 71 -9.39 -14.95 13.28
CA LYS A 71 -9.85 -14.73 14.66
C LYS A 71 -9.15 -15.74 15.56
N LEU A 72 -8.19 -15.26 16.35
CA LEU A 72 -7.64 -16.06 17.43
C LEU A 72 -8.70 -16.14 18.55
N LYS A 73 -9.01 -17.36 19.01
CA LYS A 73 -9.75 -17.51 20.27
C LYS A 73 -8.81 -17.14 21.43
N PRO A 74 -9.30 -16.43 22.45
CA PRO A 74 -8.51 -16.11 23.64
C PRO A 74 -8.06 -17.37 24.39
#